data_AF-A0A7U4QJD3-F1
#
_entry.id   AF-A0A7U4QJD3-F1
#
_cell.length_a   1.000
_cell.length_b   1.000
_cell.length_c   1.000
_cell.angle_alpha   90.00
_cell.angle_beta   90.00
_cell.angle_gamma   90.00
#
_symmetry.space_group_name_H-M   'P 1'
#
loop_
_entity.id
_entity.type
_entity.pdbx_description
1 polymer ?
#
loop_
_entity_poly.entity_id
_entity_poly.type
_entity_poly.pdbx_seq_one_letter_code
_entity_poly.pdbx_strand_id
1 'polypeptide(L)'
;MYNLIVKKCIPAFLNHNKWKMTLTEILYSSEGGHELFEEHIKEPLNEYLENNPVLIDENGIPSKAEELISVTEEMRRLLSDDDLKLLYPDKKIIHSECKLHFNIKIKKAPEDIYRFITSSESEEFIKQKAKNKDIEWFKKLYSMFVEKYTHTYFYNHYPRYNVEHDDFWNRMRDLPRPIMLTEDYKVAKINDCFTNPKKIRIPEQLKDKFRIVHQQIAADEKFEEFRKKLNEERYYYTVPNTKVLRELTEEDIKNALKQQETLELDEKKWGKLQEEEKIEKIKEIKKLWDDYSIEIENYDFITLKSKSGKWVKPDSLIFPKEYNPEHNIEILANKGLVDIPMEFVSSEFIINCSENEIRRWLKFFEELGVDKALESEKKGGRKEKIVQRIGILAVLKCEKEDGRTARELGESEKRGYDIESMSENEERYIEVKSTSDTSYDIFLTINEFKALRDKKEKYFIYVVLDALRKPTVHITQGDKLLEIEDTKVIIPFSKWRDLTDEEFQP
;
A
#
# COMPACT_ATOMS: atom_id res chain seq x y z
N MET A 1 34.24 -58.98 19.48
CA MET A 1 34.45 -58.46 18.11
C MET A 1 34.57 -56.94 18.11
N TYR A 2 33.59 -56.19 18.61
CA TYR A 2 33.62 -54.71 18.73
C TYR A 2 34.98 -54.15 19.19
N ASN A 3 35.50 -54.63 20.33
CA ASN A 3 36.79 -54.18 20.87
C ASN A 3 37.98 -54.41 19.92
N LEU A 4 37.95 -55.45 19.09
CA LEU A 4 38.98 -55.70 18.08
C LEU A 4 38.92 -54.63 16.98
N ILE A 5 37.71 -54.31 16.51
CA ILE A 5 37.48 -53.30 15.47
C ILE A 5 37.97 -51.94 15.96
N VAL A 6 37.51 -51.50 17.13
CA VAL A 6 37.85 -50.18 17.67
C VAL A 6 39.34 -50.07 18.03
N LYS A 7 39.93 -51.07 18.70
CA LYS A 7 41.30 -50.96 19.22
C LYS A 7 42.39 -51.34 18.22
N LYS A 8 42.05 -52.05 17.14
CA LYS A 8 43.05 -52.54 16.16
C LYS A 8 42.72 -52.16 14.72
N CYS A 9 41.49 -52.37 14.27
CA CYS A 9 41.12 -52.10 12.87
C CYS A 9 41.07 -50.60 12.58
N ILE A 10 40.35 -49.80 13.37
CA ILE A 10 40.24 -48.35 13.15
C ILE A 10 41.62 -47.66 13.14
N PRO A 11 42.53 -47.89 14.12
CA PRO A 11 43.88 -47.35 14.06
C PRO A 11 44.68 -47.78 12.81
N ALA A 12 44.51 -49.02 12.36
CA ALA A 12 45.17 -49.50 11.14
C ALA A 12 44.64 -48.79 9.89
N PHE A 13 43.33 -48.52 9.81
CA PHE A 13 42.73 -47.75 8.72
C PHE A 13 43.22 -46.31 8.73
N LEU A 14 43.24 -45.64 9.90
CA LEU A 14 43.68 -44.25 10.03
C LEU A 14 45.17 -44.05 9.66
N ASN A 15 46.01 -45.06 9.88
CA ASN A 15 47.42 -45.03 9.49
C ASN A 15 47.67 -45.33 8.00
N HIS A 16 46.66 -45.79 7.26
CA HIS A 16 46.80 -46.14 5.86
C HIS A 16 46.27 -45.01 4.95
N ASN A 17 47.11 -44.51 4.03
CA ASN A 17 46.82 -43.33 3.21
C ASN A 17 45.48 -43.36 2.46
N LYS A 18 45.08 -44.53 1.92
CA LYS A 18 43.80 -44.69 1.22
C LYS A 18 42.62 -45.02 2.15
N TRP A 19 42.77 -46.02 3.02
CA TRP A 19 41.67 -46.52 3.84
C TRP A 19 41.16 -45.50 4.86
N LYS A 20 42.00 -44.58 5.34
CA LYS A 20 41.55 -43.48 6.20
C LYS A 20 40.48 -42.60 5.54
N MET A 21 40.47 -42.53 4.20
CA MET A 21 39.49 -41.75 3.45
C MET A 21 38.14 -42.45 3.29
N THR A 22 38.08 -43.78 3.44
CA THR A 22 36.86 -44.59 3.19
C THR A 22 36.44 -45.39 4.42
N LEU A 23 37.03 -45.11 5.59
CA LEU A 23 36.86 -45.89 6.82
C LEU A 23 35.40 -46.05 7.19
N THR A 24 34.66 -44.93 7.22
CA THR A 24 33.26 -44.94 7.62
C THR A 24 32.37 -45.63 6.59
N GLU A 25 32.67 -45.52 5.30
CA GLU A 25 31.93 -46.23 4.25
C GLU A 25 32.06 -47.76 4.40
N ILE A 26 33.20 -48.23 4.90
CA ILE A 26 33.50 -49.66 5.05
C ILE A 26 32.99 -50.22 6.40
N LEU A 27 33.16 -49.47 7.49
CA LEU A 27 32.91 -49.97 8.84
C LEU A 27 31.51 -49.64 9.38
N TYR A 28 30.82 -48.67 8.78
CA TYR A 28 29.46 -48.34 9.20
C TYR A 28 28.50 -49.43 8.72
N SER A 29 27.74 -50.02 9.63
CA SER A 29 26.80 -51.09 9.29
C SER A 29 25.38 -50.56 9.19
N SER A 30 24.68 -50.92 8.12
CA SER A 30 23.22 -50.74 8.04
C SER A 30 22.49 -51.70 8.99
N GLU A 31 21.24 -51.34 9.30
CA GLU A 31 20.31 -52.18 10.04
C GLU A 31 20.09 -53.53 9.34
N GLY A 32 19.87 -54.58 10.13
CA GLY A 32 19.43 -55.90 9.68
C GLY A 32 20.40 -57.02 10.03
N GLY A 33 19.90 -58.06 10.69
CA GLY A 33 20.72 -59.17 11.18
C GLY A 33 20.13 -59.78 12.44
N HIS A 34 20.90 -60.62 13.10
CA HIS A 34 20.53 -61.19 14.39
C HIS A 34 20.78 -60.17 15.51
N GLU A 35 19.83 -60.02 16.44
CA GLU A 35 19.79 -59.05 17.55
C GLU A 35 21.13 -58.92 18.30
N LEU A 36 21.74 -60.04 18.70
CA LEU A 36 23.08 -60.06 19.33
C LEU A 36 24.19 -59.31 18.56
N PHE A 37 24.14 -59.24 17.23
CA PHE A 37 25.12 -58.46 16.45
C PHE A 37 24.73 -56.99 16.33
N GLU A 38 23.43 -56.70 16.31
CA GLU A 38 22.93 -55.32 16.33
C GLU A 38 23.36 -54.63 17.63
N GLU A 39 22.93 -55.17 18.78
CA GLU A 39 23.10 -54.55 20.10
C GLU A 39 24.56 -54.51 20.58
N HIS A 40 25.37 -55.51 20.24
CA HIS A 40 26.71 -55.64 20.83
C HIS A 40 27.86 -55.33 19.88
N ILE A 41 27.59 -55.11 18.58
CA ILE A 41 28.64 -54.82 17.59
C ILE A 41 28.26 -53.64 16.71
N LYS A 42 27.12 -53.67 16.04
CA LYS A 42 26.79 -52.66 15.01
C LYS A 42 26.39 -51.34 15.63
N GLU A 43 25.42 -51.31 16.54
CA GLU A 43 24.98 -50.08 17.20
C GLU A 43 26.15 -49.40 17.94
N PRO A 44 26.93 -50.09 18.81
CA PRO A 44 28.08 -49.46 19.46
C PRO A 44 29.17 -49.01 18.50
N LEU A 45 29.34 -49.70 17.36
CA LEU A 45 30.33 -49.30 16.35
C LEU A 45 29.86 -48.06 15.58
N ASN A 46 28.60 -48.00 15.17
CA ASN A 46 28.03 -46.83 14.52
C ASN A 46 28.11 -45.61 15.45
N GLU A 47 27.74 -45.76 16.72
CA GLU A 47 27.88 -44.71 17.74
C GLU A 47 29.35 -44.26 17.89
N TYR A 48 30.30 -45.21 17.87
CA TYR A 48 31.71 -44.89 17.90
C TYR A 48 32.12 -44.07 16.66
N LEU A 49 31.73 -44.50 15.46
CA LEU A 49 32.09 -43.83 14.20
C LEU A 49 31.49 -42.41 14.09
N GLU A 50 30.32 -42.17 14.69
CA GLU A 50 29.68 -40.85 14.69
C GLU A 50 30.35 -39.85 15.65
N ASN A 51 30.81 -40.34 16.82
CA ASN A 51 31.23 -39.47 17.92
C ASN A 51 32.75 -39.36 18.12
N ASN A 52 33.55 -40.12 17.35
CA ASN A 52 35.02 -40.17 17.50
C ASN A 52 35.75 -39.63 16.27
N PRO A 53 37.03 -39.23 16.40
CA PRO A 53 37.82 -38.69 15.30
C PRO A 53 38.22 -39.78 14.31
N VAL A 54 37.32 -40.11 13.39
CA VAL A 54 37.50 -41.16 12.37
C VAL A 54 37.39 -40.66 10.93
N LEU A 55 36.99 -39.40 10.75
CA LEU A 55 36.99 -38.71 9.46
C LEU A 55 38.25 -37.84 9.34
N ILE A 56 38.63 -37.48 8.11
CA ILE A 56 39.87 -36.76 7.84
C ILE A 56 39.57 -35.33 7.40
N ASP A 57 40.15 -34.35 8.10
CA ASP A 57 40.11 -32.95 7.69
C ASP A 57 41.07 -32.66 6.53
N GLU A 58 40.98 -31.46 5.94
CA GLU A 58 41.80 -31.03 4.81
C GLU A 58 43.32 -31.06 5.08
N ASN A 59 43.72 -31.00 6.35
CA ASN A 59 45.12 -31.08 6.78
C ASN A 59 45.58 -32.52 7.01
N GLY A 60 44.70 -33.50 6.78
CA GLY A 60 44.99 -34.91 6.96
C GLY A 60 44.86 -35.40 8.40
N ILE A 61 44.26 -34.61 9.30
CA ILE A 61 44.13 -34.90 10.73
C ILE A 61 42.78 -35.58 11.01
N PRO A 62 42.75 -36.69 11.79
CA PRO A 62 41.51 -37.30 12.24
C PRO A 62 40.67 -36.32 13.08
N SER A 63 39.41 -36.12 12.69
CA SER A 63 38.45 -35.20 13.31
C SER A 63 37.08 -35.85 13.41
N LYS A 64 36.27 -35.39 14.37
CA LYS A 64 34.90 -35.90 14.56
C LYS A 64 33.97 -35.35 13.49
N ALA A 65 32.87 -36.05 13.22
CA ALA A 65 31.83 -35.57 12.29
C ALA A 65 31.25 -34.21 12.69
N GLU A 66 31.00 -34.00 13.99
CA GLU A 66 30.50 -32.73 14.52
C GLU A 66 31.46 -31.56 14.31
N GLU A 67 32.77 -31.80 14.20
CA GLU A 67 33.79 -30.76 13.97
C GLU A 67 33.97 -30.42 12.49
N LEU A 68 33.31 -31.14 11.58
CA LEU A 68 33.57 -31.02 10.15
C LEU A 68 32.47 -30.26 9.40
N ILE A 69 32.91 -29.56 8.35
CA ILE A 69 32.05 -28.95 7.34
C ILE A 69 32.46 -29.40 5.93
N SER A 70 31.47 -29.69 5.10
CA SER A 70 31.65 -29.85 3.66
C SER A 70 31.42 -28.52 2.94
N VAL A 71 32.38 -28.12 2.12
CA VAL A 71 32.36 -26.88 1.33
C VAL A 71 32.55 -27.23 -0.13
N THR A 72 31.66 -26.77 -1.00
CA THR A 72 31.75 -27.02 -2.45
C THR A 72 32.88 -26.20 -3.08
N GLU A 73 33.38 -26.64 -4.25
CA GLU A 73 34.40 -25.87 -4.99
C GLU A 73 33.91 -24.47 -5.36
N GLU A 74 32.61 -24.33 -5.65
CA GLU A 74 31.99 -23.02 -5.90
C GLU A 74 32.09 -22.11 -4.68
N MET A 75 31.76 -22.60 -3.49
CA MET A 75 31.92 -21.81 -2.28
C MET A 75 33.38 -21.51 -1.94
N ARG A 76 34.31 -22.42 -2.24
CA ARG A 76 35.77 -22.16 -2.13
C ARG A 76 36.26 -21.10 -3.12
N ARG A 77 35.60 -20.94 -4.26
CA ARG A 77 35.87 -19.79 -5.13
C ARG A 77 35.44 -18.50 -4.45
N LEU A 78 34.29 -18.42 -3.78
CA LEU A 78 33.83 -17.16 -3.17
C LEU A 78 34.48 -16.85 -1.82
N LEU A 79 34.69 -17.85 -0.98
CA LEU A 79 35.08 -17.73 0.42
C LEU A 79 36.52 -18.19 0.63
N SER A 80 37.33 -17.31 1.22
CA SER A 80 38.68 -17.66 1.69
C SER A 80 38.63 -18.55 2.95
N ASP A 81 39.77 -19.12 3.35
CA ASP A 81 39.85 -19.89 4.59
C ASP A 81 39.51 -19.05 5.82
N ASP A 82 39.87 -17.77 5.82
CA ASP A 82 39.54 -16.85 6.91
C ASP A 82 38.05 -16.49 6.91
N ASP A 83 37.41 -16.42 5.73
CA ASP A 83 35.96 -16.26 5.62
C ASP A 83 35.20 -17.48 6.16
N LEU A 84 35.71 -18.68 5.88
CA LEU A 84 35.13 -19.92 6.37
C LEU A 84 35.29 -20.07 7.88
N LYS A 85 36.44 -19.68 8.45
CA LYS A 85 36.62 -19.61 9.91
C LYS A 85 35.70 -18.58 10.56
N LEU A 86 35.44 -17.46 9.90
CA LEU A 86 34.53 -16.44 10.41
C LEU A 86 33.07 -16.94 10.42
N LEU A 87 32.65 -17.62 9.35
CA LEU A 87 31.29 -18.17 9.23
C LEU A 87 31.08 -19.43 10.11
N TYR A 88 32.14 -20.22 10.29
CA TYR A 88 32.09 -21.52 10.96
C TYR A 88 33.32 -21.71 11.88
N PRO A 89 33.41 -20.97 13.00
CA PRO A 89 34.62 -20.91 13.82
C PRO A 89 35.04 -22.25 14.43
N ASP A 90 34.07 -23.11 14.74
CA ASP A 90 34.30 -24.42 15.35
C ASP A 90 34.37 -25.56 14.33
N LYS A 91 34.40 -25.25 13.03
CA LYS A 91 34.41 -26.26 11.96
C LYS A 91 35.74 -26.29 11.23
N LYS A 92 36.19 -27.51 10.92
CA LYS A 92 37.31 -27.81 10.03
C LYS A 92 36.75 -28.35 8.72
N ILE A 93 37.44 -28.11 7.62
CA ILE A 93 36.93 -28.54 6.32
C ILE A 93 37.29 -29.99 6.11
N ILE A 94 36.32 -30.81 5.69
CA ILE A 94 36.57 -32.21 5.39
C ILE A 94 37.46 -32.36 4.15
N HIS A 95 38.37 -33.34 4.17
CA HIS A 95 39.20 -33.67 3.02
C HIS A 95 38.34 -34.06 1.81
N SER A 96 38.68 -33.56 0.62
CA SER A 96 37.90 -33.77 -0.61
C SER A 96 37.75 -35.25 -1.02
N GLU A 97 38.77 -36.07 -0.71
CA GLU A 97 38.74 -37.52 -0.97
C GLU A 97 37.97 -38.34 0.09
N CYS A 98 37.54 -37.73 1.20
CA CYS A 98 36.88 -38.45 2.28
C CYS A 98 35.47 -38.88 1.87
N LYS A 99 35.20 -40.19 1.91
CA LYS A 99 33.91 -40.80 1.62
C LYS A 99 33.17 -41.13 2.91
N LEU A 100 32.13 -40.36 3.19
CA LEU A 100 31.27 -40.58 4.34
C LEU A 100 30.17 -41.60 4.02
N HIS A 101 29.86 -42.43 5.02
CA HIS A 101 28.61 -43.18 4.99
C HIS A 101 27.42 -42.20 5.13
N PHE A 102 26.32 -42.45 4.40
CA PHE A 102 25.18 -41.52 4.28
C PHE A 102 24.45 -41.22 5.60
N ASN A 103 24.61 -42.09 6.61
CA ASN A 103 24.06 -41.88 7.95
C ASN A 103 24.88 -40.93 8.80
N ILE A 104 26.20 -40.82 8.58
CA ILE A 104 27.03 -39.86 9.31
C ILE A 104 26.74 -38.44 8.82
N LYS A 105 26.33 -37.56 9.73
CA LYS A 105 25.97 -36.18 9.41
C LYS A 105 27.12 -35.23 9.75
N ILE A 106 27.52 -34.44 8.75
CA ILE A 106 28.41 -33.29 8.91
C ILE A 106 27.67 -32.02 8.49
N LYS A 107 28.09 -30.84 8.99
CA LYS A 107 27.55 -29.57 8.50
C LYS A 107 27.89 -29.44 7.02
N LYS A 108 26.96 -28.92 6.23
CA LYS A 108 27.19 -28.56 4.83
C LYS A 108 27.09 -27.05 4.70
N ALA A 109 28.08 -26.44 4.07
CA ALA A 109 27.95 -25.07 3.59
C ALA A 109 26.85 -25.01 2.50
N PRO A 110 26.32 -23.82 2.18
CA PRO A 110 25.43 -23.66 1.03
C PRO A 110 26.04 -24.27 -0.23
N GLU A 111 25.21 -24.96 -1.02
CA GLU A 111 25.70 -25.70 -2.18
C GLU A 111 26.22 -24.77 -3.28
N ASP A 112 25.65 -23.56 -3.38
CA ASP A 112 25.99 -22.56 -4.38
C ASP A 112 25.84 -21.11 -3.89
N ILE A 113 26.29 -20.16 -4.72
CA ILE A 113 26.24 -18.74 -4.43
C ILE A 113 24.82 -18.21 -4.20
N TYR A 114 23.79 -18.74 -4.89
CA TYR A 114 22.41 -18.29 -4.71
C TYR A 114 21.86 -18.71 -3.34
N ARG A 115 22.06 -19.98 -2.97
CA ARG A 115 21.75 -20.51 -1.65
C ARG A 115 22.56 -19.82 -0.56
N PHE A 116 23.79 -19.43 -0.85
CA PHE A 116 24.60 -18.64 0.08
C PHE A 116 23.96 -17.29 0.36
N ILE A 117 23.70 -16.44 -0.65
CA ILE A 117 23.17 -15.09 -0.42
C ILE A 117 21.74 -15.06 0.14
N THR A 118 21.00 -16.15 -0.01
CA THR A 118 19.64 -16.31 0.54
C THR A 118 19.65 -16.92 1.94
N SER A 119 20.77 -17.47 2.38
CA SER A 119 20.94 -18.04 3.72
C SER A 119 20.88 -16.96 4.80
N SER A 120 20.53 -17.38 6.01
CA SER A 120 20.61 -16.51 7.19
C SER A 120 22.06 -16.21 7.58
N GLU A 121 22.99 -17.14 7.32
CA GLU A 121 24.39 -16.98 7.71
C GLU A 121 25.13 -15.91 6.88
N SER A 122 24.70 -15.63 5.65
CA SER A 122 25.42 -14.71 4.76
C SER A 122 25.19 -13.23 5.05
N GLU A 123 24.07 -12.84 5.66
CA GLU A 123 23.68 -11.42 5.74
C GLU A 123 24.69 -10.60 6.57
N GLU A 124 25.02 -11.08 7.77
CA GLU A 124 25.99 -10.40 8.64
C GLU A 124 27.41 -10.44 8.04
N PHE A 125 27.75 -11.55 7.39
CA PHE A 125 29.02 -11.70 6.70
C PHE A 125 29.17 -10.69 5.55
N ILE A 126 28.15 -10.50 4.72
CA ILE A 126 28.17 -9.53 3.62
C ILE A 126 28.29 -8.09 4.18
N LYS A 127 27.60 -7.77 5.28
CA LYS A 127 27.77 -6.50 5.99
C LYS A 127 29.19 -6.29 6.49
N GLN A 128 29.82 -7.34 7.03
CA GLN A 128 31.21 -7.29 7.48
C GLN A 128 32.18 -7.10 6.31
N LYS A 129 31.97 -7.77 5.17
CA LYS A 129 32.74 -7.55 3.94
C LYS A 129 32.66 -6.10 3.47
N ALA A 130 31.46 -5.50 3.51
CA ALA A 130 31.28 -4.08 3.19
C ALA A 130 32.04 -3.18 4.17
N LYS A 131 31.91 -3.43 5.49
CA LYS A 131 32.64 -2.68 6.54
C LYS A 131 34.16 -2.77 6.38
N ASN A 132 34.66 -3.93 5.97
CA ASN A 132 36.07 -4.18 5.68
C ASN A 132 36.52 -3.60 4.33
N LYS A 133 35.59 -2.99 3.57
CA LYS A 133 35.84 -2.38 2.25
C LYS A 133 36.38 -3.38 1.23
N ASP A 134 35.94 -4.64 1.32
CA ASP A 134 36.38 -5.74 0.46
C ASP A 134 35.69 -5.68 -0.92
N ILE A 135 36.04 -4.69 -1.72
CA ILE A 135 35.44 -4.41 -3.03
C ILE A 135 35.63 -5.59 -3.99
N GLU A 136 36.79 -6.24 -3.94
CA GLU A 136 37.11 -7.37 -4.82
C GLU A 136 36.24 -8.59 -4.52
N TRP A 137 35.90 -8.84 -3.25
CA TRP A 137 34.92 -9.87 -2.89
C TRP A 137 33.55 -9.60 -3.51
N PHE A 138 33.08 -8.35 -3.50
CA PHE A 138 31.80 -7.99 -4.14
C PHE A 138 31.84 -8.15 -5.67
N LYS A 139 32.92 -7.69 -6.34
CA LYS A 139 33.08 -7.93 -7.79
C LYS A 139 33.02 -9.41 -8.12
N LYS A 140 33.72 -10.23 -7.33
CA LYS A 140 33.70 -11.70 -7.46
C LYS A 140 32.31 -12.28 -7.25
N LEU A 141 31.57 -11.81 -6.25
CA LEU A 141 30.19 -12.25 -6.01
C LEU A 141 29.32 -12.02 -7.26
N TYR A 142 29.34 -10.83 -7.84
CA TYR A 142 28.53 -10.52 -9.02
C TYR A 142 29.01 -11.27 -10.26
N SER A 143 30.32 -11.40 -10.45
CA SER A 143 30.87 -12.15 -11.59
C SER A 143 30.44 -13.62 -11.55
N MET A 144 30.45 -14.23 -10.37
CA MET A 144 30.02 -15.62 -10.20
C MET A 144 28.55 -15.84 -10.57
N PHE A 145 27.65 -14.88 -10.29
CA PHE A 145 26.25 -14.98 -10.73
C PHE A 145 26.13 -15.04 -12.25
N VAL A 146 26.85 -14.16 -12.92
CA VAL A 146 26.80 -14.02 -14.37
C VAL A 146 27.49 -15.18 -15.09
N GLU A 147 28.63 -15.64 -14.56
CA GLU A 147 29.39 -16.77 -15.10
C GLU A 147 28.64 -18.09 -14.96
N LYS A 148 27.94 -18.30 -13.84
CA LYS A 148 27.23 -19.54 -13.56
C LYS A 148 25.87 -19.57 -14.23
N TYR A 149 25.01 -18.60 -13.97
CA TYR A 149 23.60 -18.62 -14.36
C TYR A 149 23.41 -18.05 -15.77
N THR A 150 24.11 -18.65 -16.73
CA THR A 150 24.01 -18.35 -18.16
C THR A 150 22.80 -19.07 -18.78
N HIS A 151 22.38 -18.62 -19.96
CA HIS A 151 21.34 -19.34 -20.73
C HIS A 151 21.69 -20.83 -20.96
N THR A 152 22.96 -21.13 -21.26
CA THR A 152 23.47 -22.51 -21.40
C THR A 152 23.36 -23.32 -20.11
N TYR A 153 23.60 -22.70 -18.94
CA TYR A 153 23.38 -23.38 -17.67
C TYR A 153 21.93 -23.83 -17.56
N PHE A 154 20.96 -22.95 -17.82
CA PHE A 154 19.55 -23.34 -17.73
C PHE A 154 19.18 -24.39 -18.78
N TYR A 155 19.67 -24.26 -20.01
CA TYR A 155 19.46 -25.24 -21.08
C TYR A 155 19.88 -26.66 -20.67
N ASN A 156 21.02 -26.79 -19.98
CA ASN A 156 21.55 -28.09 -19.57
C ASN A 156 20.86 -28.69 -18.34
N HIS A 157 20.18 -27.88 -17.52
CA HIS A 157 19.65 -28.33 -16.22
C HIS A 157 18.12 -28.42 -16.17
N TYR A 158 17.41 -27.71 -17.05
CA TYR A 158 15.95 -27.58 -16.96
C TYR A 158 15.25 -27.83 -18.30
N PRO A 159 14.17 -28.64 -18.34
CA PRO A 159 13.38 -28.84 -19.55
C PRO A 159 12.74 -27.55 -20.10
N ARG A 160 12.34 -26.62 -19.21
CA ARG A 160 11.75 -25.32 -19.54
C ARG A 160 12.75 -24.18 -19.34
N TYR A 161 13.95 -24.34 -19.88
CA TYR A 161 15.10 -23.47 -19.61
C TYR A 161 14.87 -21.96 -19.80
N ASN A 162 14.11 -21.52 -20.81
CA ASN A 162 13.81 -20.08 -20.98
C ASN A 162 12.95 -19.53 -19.83
N VAL A 163 12.00 -20.31 -19.32
CA VAL A 163 11.15 -19.92 -18.19
C VAL A 163 12.00 -19.86 -16.91
N GLU A 164 12.78 -20.91 -16.66
CA GLU A 164 13.62 -21.01 -15.44
C GLU A 164 14.71 -19.93 -15.39
N HIS A 165 15.29 -19.59 -16.55
CA HIS A 165 16.20 -18.46 -16.67
C HIS A 165 15.55 -17.16 -16.22
N ASP A 166 14.40 -16.82 -16.81
CA ASP A 166 13.74 -15.55 -16.54
C ASP A 166 13.22 -15.49 -15.10
N ASP A 167 12.69 -16.61 -14.58
CA ASP A 167 12.24 -16.74 -13.19
C ASP A 167 13.40 -16.56 -12.20
N PHE A 168 14.58 -17.11 -12.49
CA PHE A 168 15.77 -16.89 -11.66
C PHE A 168 16.15 -15.40 -11.61
N TRP A 169 16.23 -14.73 -12.76
CA TRP A 169 16.61 -13.31 -12.79
C TRP A 169 15.52 -12.39 -12.24
N ASN A 170 14.25 -12.76 -12.32
CA ASN A 170 13.16 -12.09 -11.64
C ASN A 170 13.28 -12.25 -10.11
N ARG A 171 13.58 -13.46 -9.60
CA ARG A 171 13.86 -13.66 -8.16
C ARG A 171 15.09 -12.88 -7.68
N MET A 172 16.13 -12.77 -8.51
CA MET A 172 17.31 -11.95 -8.20
C MET A 172 16.98 -10.46 -8.18
N ARG A 173 16.19 -9.98 -9.16
CA ARG A 173 15.70 -8.59 -9.23
C ARG A 173 14.96 -8.17 -7.97
N ASP A 174 14.09 -9.03 -7.46
CA ASP A 174 13.24 -8.76 -6.29
C ASP A 174 13.80 -9.35 -4.99
N LEU A 175 15.10 -9.67 -4.97
CA LEU A 175 15.76 -10.28 -3.82
C LEU A 175 15.66 -9.34 -2.59
N PRO A 176 15.04 -9.80 -1.48
CA PRO A 176 14.86 -8.96 -0.29
C PRO A 176 16.15 -8.76 0.51
N ARG A 177 17.20 -9.56 0.25
CA ARG A 177 18.48 -9.52 0.96
C ARG A 177 19.38 -8.41 0.41
N PRO A 178 20.02 -7.60 1.27
CA PRO A 178 20.94 -6.56 0.83
C PRO A 178 22.27 -7.17 0.38
N ILE A 179 22.57 -7.08 -0.91
CA ILE A 179 23.81 -7.61 -1.49
C ILE A 179 24.59 -6.57 -2.29
N MET A 180 24.04 -5.37 -2.51
CA MET A 180 24.69 -4.29 -3.26
C MET A 180 25.60 -3.47 -2.35
N LEU A 181 26.89 -3.38 -2.68
CA LEU A 181 27.82 -2.45 -2.01
C LEU A 181 27.64 -1.02 -2.52
N THR A 182 27.37 -0.10 -1.60
CA THR A 182 27.19 1.33 -1.87
C THR A 182 28.50 2.12 -1.71
N GLU A 183 28.54 3.36 -2.21
CA GLU A 183 29.70 4.27 -2.11
C GLU A 183 30.12 4.56 -0.66
N ASP A 184 29.20 4.48 0.30
CA ASP A 184 29.45 4.66 1.74
C ASP A 184 29.80 3.34 2.47
N TYR A 185 30.14 2.28 1.73
CA TYR A 185 30.52 0.96 2.25
C TYR A 185 29.43 0.30 3.10
N LYS A 186 28.17 0.54 2.76
CA LYS A 186 27.02 -0.18 3.28
C LYS A 186 26.50 -1.17 2.26
N VAL A 187 25.57 -2.00 2.72
CA VAL A 187 24.87 -2.98 1.88
C VAL A 187 23.43 -2.54 1.70
N ALA A 188 22.92 -2.70 0.49
CA ALA A 188 21.57 -2.33 0.13
C ALA A 188 20.94 -3.37 -0.80
N LYS A 189 19.61 -3.34 -0.91
CA LYS A 189 18.88 -4.19 -1.85
C LYS A 189 19.13 -3.73 -3.28
N ILE A 190 18.97 -4.64 -4.24
CA ILE A 190 19.15 -4.34 -5.67
C ILE A 190 18.20 -3.21 -6.13
N ASN A 191 16.94 -3.28 -5.74
CA ASN A 191 15.90 -2.33 -6.13
C ASN A 191 15.96 -0.98 -5.40
N ASP A 192 16.78 -0.86 -4.36
CA ASP A 192 17.00 0.39 -3.62
C ASP A 192 18.17 1.22 -4.18
N CYS A 193 18.92 0.67 -5.14
CA CYS A 193 20.20 1.22 -5.60
C CYS A 193 20.15 1.85 -6.99
N PHE A 194 21.08 2.77 -7.22
CA PHE A 194 21.34 3.42 -8.51
C PHE A 194 22.81 3.31 -8.88
N THR A 195 23.09 3.27 -10.18
CA THR A 195 24.44 3.60 -10.69
C THR A 195 24.53 5.08 -11.00
N ASN A 196 25.70 5.70 -10.82
CA ASN A 196 25.91 7.12 -11.13
C ASN A 196 27.12 7.34 -12.06
N PRO A 197 27.12 6.75 -13.27
CA PRO A 197 28.26 6.86 -14.19
C PRO A 197 28.52 8.30 -14.64
N LYS A 198 27.46 9.13 -14.69
CA LYS A 198 27.52 10.54 -15.06
C LYS A 198 28.00 11.46 -13.93
N LYS A 199 28.25 10.92 -12.73
CA LYS A 199 28.67 11.68 -11.54
C LYS A 199 27.74 12.87 -11.24
N ILE A 200 26.43 12.64 -11.37
CA ILE A 200 25.41 13.63 -11.01
C ILE A 200 25.56 13.95 -9.53
N ARG A 201 25.59 15.25 -9.22
CA ARG A 201 25.72 15.73 -7.84
C ARG A 201 24.39 15.56 -7.11
N ILE A 202 24.41 14.78 -6.03
CA ILE A 202 23.26 14.60 -5.14
C ILE A 202 23.30 15.71 -4.08
N PRO A 203 22.24 16.52 -3.92
CA PRO A 203 22.13 17.49 -2.84
C PRO A 203 22.24 16.81 -1.46
N GLU A 204 22.89 17.44 -0.48
CA GLU A 204 23.13 16.82 0.84
C GLU A 204 21.82 16.39 1.53
N GLN A 205 20.75 17.17 1.37
CA GLN A 205 19.42 16.86 1.88
C GLN A 205 18.77 15.60 1.29
N LEU A 206 19.27 15.09 0.15
CA LEU A 206 18.76 13.90 -0.54
C LEU A 206 19.71 12.70 -0.44
N LYS A 207 20.82 12.83 0.29
CA LYS A 207 21.89 11.82 0.32
C LYS A 207 21.42 10.46 0.81
N ASP A 208 20.53 10.42 1.81
CA ASP A 208 19.98 9.18 2.35
C ASP A 208 18.93 8.53 1.44
N LYS A 209 18.37 9.29 0.50
CA LYS A 209 17.34 8.82 -0.44
C LYS A 209 17.93 8.03 -1.61
N PHE A 210 19.15 8.37 -2.03
CA PHE A 210 19.81 7.76 -3.18
C PHE A 210 20.99 6.91 -2.73
N ARG A 211 20.81 5.58 -2.76
CA ARG A 211 21.90 4.64 -2.50
C ARG A 211 22.66 4.38 -3.80
N ILE A 212 23.87 4.90 -3.90
CA ILE A 212 24.69 4.78 -5.10
C ILE A 212 25.61 3.58 -4.98
N VAL A 213 25.64 2.72 -6.00
CA VAL A 213 26.59 1.60 -6.09
C VAL A 213 28.01 2.13 -6.11
N HIS A 214 28.91 1.47 -5.36
CA HIS A 214 30.30 1.86 -5.29
C HIS A 214 30.96 1.96 -6.69
N GLN A 215 31.71 3.04 -6.95
CA GLN A 215 32.21 3.39 -8.28
C GLN A 215 33.04 2.30 -8.96
N GLN A 216 33.89 1.61 -8.19
CA GLN A 216 34.71 0.51 -8.73
C GLN A 216 33.89 -0.73 -9.12
N ILE A 217 32.71 -0.91 -8.54
CA ILE A 217 31.77 -1.97 -8.93
C ILE A 217 30.99 -1.51 -10.15
N ALA A 218 30.49 -0.27 -10.15
CA ALA A 218 29.78 0.28 -11.30
C ALA A 218 30.62 0.35 -12.59
N ALA A 219 31.95 0.42 -12.45
CA ALA A 219 32.90 0.38 -13.58
C ALA A 219 33.31 -1.05 -13.99
N ASP A 220 32.88 -2.08 -13.27
CA ASP A 220 33.24 -3.47 -13.55
C ASP A 220 32.38 -4.06 -14.68
N GLU A 221 33.02 -4.72 -15.66
CA GLU A 221 32.34 -5.27 -16.84
C GLU A 221 31.34 -6.38 -16.46
N LYS A 222 31.70 -7.23 -15.49
CA LYS A 222 30.83 -8.32 -15.05
C LYS A 222 29.66 -7.82 -14.24
N PHE A 223 29.83 -6.72 -13.51
CA PHE A 223 28.71 -6.03 -12.88
C PHE A 223 27.74 -5.40 -13.90
N GLU A 224 28.25 -4.84 -15.00
CA GLU A 224 27.37 -4.34 -16.06
C GLU A 224 26.59 -5.48 -16.75
N GLU A 225 27.22 -6.64 -16.95
CA GLU A 225 26.54 -7.85 -17.43
C GLU A 225 25.46 -8.32 -16.43
N PHE A 226 25.77 -8.31 -15.12
CA PHE A 226 24.80 -8.59 -14.05
C PHE A 226 23.59 -7.64 -14.11
N ARG A 227 23.84 -6.32 -14.27
CA ARG A 227 22.80 -5.29 -14.40
C ARG A 227 21.91 -5.53 -15.63
N LYS A 228 22.48 -5.93 -16.76
CA LYS A 228 21.72 -6.26 -17.98
C LYS A 228 20.85 -7.50 -17.79
N LYS A 229 21.34 -8.55 -17.13
CA LYS A 229 20.54 -9.75 -16.84
C LYS A 229 19.33 -9.44 -15.94
N LEU A 230 19.50 -8.57 -14.95
CA LEU A 230 18.39 -8.11 -14.10
C LEU A 230 17.31 -7.36 -14.89
N ASN A 231 17.71 -6.50 -15.83
CA ASN A 231 16.83 -5.50 -16.45
C ASN A 231 16.31 -5.82 -17.84
N GLU A 232 17.07 -6.55 -18.65
CA GLU A 232 16.89 -6.55 -20.11
C GLU A 232 16.83 -7.97 -20.71
N GLU A 233 17.56 -8.94 -20.13
CA GLU A 233 17.67 -10.28 -20.71
C GLU A 233 16.47 -11.15 -20.33
N ARG A 234 15.55 -11.38 -21.28
CA ARG A 234 14.42 -12.31 -21.15
C ARG A 234 14.28 -13.18 -22.39
N TYR A 235 13.99 -14.47 -22.20
CA TYR A 235 13.85 -15.44 -23.30
C TYR A 235 12.43 -16.03 -23.42
N TYR A 236 11.59 -15.86 -22.40
CA TYR A 236 10.20 -16.31 -22.39
C TYR A 236 9.24 -15.17 -22.08
N TYR A 237 9.53 -14.37 -21.05
CA TYR A 237 8.70 -13.24 -20.65
C TYR A 237 9.07 -11.96 -21.42
N THR A 238 8.17 -10.99 -21.40
CA THR A 238 8.50 -9.63 -21.86
C THR A 238 9.50 -8.99 -20.89
N VAL A 239 10.37 -8.13 -21.43
CA VAL A 239 11.29 -7.31 -20.64
C VAL A 239 10.51 -6.56 -19.55
N PRO A 240 10.98 -6.54 -18.28
CA PRO A 240 10.30 -5.82 -17.22
C PRO A 240 10.09 -4.33 -17.55
N ASN A 241 8.86 -3.83 -17.37
CA ASN A 241 8.53 -2.42 -17.61
C ASN A 241 9.28 -1.46 -16.68
N THR A 242 9.72 -1.94 -15.51
CA THR A 242 10.47 -1.16 -14.52
C THR A 242 11.87 -1.75 -14.34
N LYS A 243 12.88 -0.99 -14.74
CA LYS A 243 14.29 -1.33 -14.51
C LYS A 243 14.64 -1.17 -13.03
N VAL A 244 15.30 -2.18 -12.45
CA VAL A 244 15.99 -2.09 -11.15
C VAL A 244 17.43 -1.65 -11.37
N LEU A 245 18.10 -1.15 -10.33
CA LEU A 245 19.53 -0.78 -10.43
C LEU A 245 19.84 0.11 -11.65
N ARG A 246 18.95 1.07 -11.93
CA ARG A 246 19.07 1.93 -13.11
C ARG A 246 20.05 3.07 -12.86
N GLU A 247 20.40 3.77 -13.92
CA GLU A 247 21.20 4.99 -13.81
C GLU A 247 20.39 6.10 -13.15
N LEU A 248 21.05 6.80 -12.22
CA LEU A 248 20.57 8.05 -11.66
C LEU A 248 20.48 9.10 -12.77
N THR A 249 19.39 9.86 -12.79
CA THR A 249 19.16 10.95 -13.74
C THR A 249 18.94 12.28 -13.00
N GLU A 250 19.13 13.40 -13.69
CA GLU A 250 18.82 14.73 -13.12
C GLU A 250 17.33 14.86 -12.77
N GLU A 251 16.47 14.21 -13.54
CA GLU A 251 15.03 14.18 -13.30
C GLU A 251 14.68 13.43 -12.00
N ASP A 252 15.44 12.41 -11.63
CA ASP A 252 15.29 11.75 -10.33
C ASP A 252 15.58 12.71 -9.17
N ILE A 253 16.66 13.48 -9.29
CA ILE A 253 17.03 14.49 -8.29
C ILE A 253 15.94 15.58 -8.21
N LYS A 254 15.50 16.09 -9.36
CA LYS A 254 14.45 17.11 -9.43
C LYS A 254 13.14 16.63 -8.81
N ASN A 255 12.72 15.41 -9.11
CA ASN A 255 11.51 14.82 -8.54
C ASN A 255 11.64 14.57 -7.03
N ALA A 256 12.82 14.13 -6.58
CA ALA A 256 13.08 13.94 -5.17
C ALA A 256 13.08 15.26 -4.38
N LEU A 257 13.65 16.33 -4.95
CA LEU A 257 13.62 17.67 -4.37
C LEU A 257 12.19 18.18 -4.28
N LYS A 258 11.42 18.10 -5.36
CA LYS A 258 10.00 18.50 -5.38
C LYS A 258 9.18 17.78 -4.32
N GLN A 259 9.35 16.46 -4.21
CA GLN A 259 8.69 15.66 -3.18
C GLN A 259 9.07 16.14 -1.78
N GLN A 260 10.35 16.37 -1.50
CA GLN A 260 10.81 16.86 -0.21
C GLN A 260 10.23 18.26 0.10
N GLU A 261 10.28 19.19 -0.85
CA GLU A 261 9.70 20.53 -0.69
C GLU A 261 8.20 20.47 -0.38
N THR A 262 7.48 19.52 -0.97
CA THR A 262 6.05 19.31 -0.74
C THR A 262 5.77 18.67 0.63
N LEU A 263 6.64 17.79 1.11
CA LEU A 263 6.58 17.23 2.47
C LEU A 263 6.90 18.28 3.55
N GLU A 264 7.78 19.22 3.25
CA GLU A 264 8.16 20.31 4.16
C GLU A 264 7.27 21.56 4.02
N LEU A 265 6.18 21.48 3.27
CA LEU A 265 5.27 22.58 3.05
C LEU A 265 4.50 22.90 4.34
N ASP A 266 4.43 24.18 4.70
CA ASP A 266 3.67 24.67 5.84
C ASP A 266 2.79 25.86 5.42
N GLU A 267 1.94 26.35 6.33
CA GLU A 267 1.05 27.48 6.08
C GLU A 267 1.80 28.75 5.63
N LYS A 268 2.98 29.02 6.20
CA LYS A 268 3.78 30.22 5.87
C LYS A 268 4.37 30.14 4.47
N LYS A 269 4.85 28.96 4.06
CA LYS A 269 5.36 28.68 2.72
C LYS A 269 4.22 28.72 1.71
N TRP A 270 3.09 28.08 2.03
CA TRP A 270 1.89 28.09 1.19
C TRP A 270 1.41 29.51 0.88
N GLY A 271 1.38 30.40 1.88
CA GLY A 271 0.95 31.79 1.72
C GLY A 271 1.84 32.64 0.79
N LYS A 272 3.08 32.21 0.51
CA LYS A 272 4.03 32.92 -0.37
C LYS A 272 3.99 32.47 -1.83
N LEU A 273 3.36 31.33 -2.10
CA LEU A 273 3.29 30.76 -3.45
C LEU A 273 2.39 31.61 -4.36
N GLN A 274 2.80 31.75 -5.61
CA GLN A 274 1.97 32.31 -6.68
C GLN A 274 0.85 31.32 -7.08
N GLU A 275 -0.15 31.79 -7.83
CA GLU A 275 -1.32 30.95 -8.16
C GLU A 275 -0.95 29.70 -8.95
N GLU A 276 -0.07 29.84 -9.95
CA GLU A 276 0.38 28.72 -10.78
C GLU A 276 1.18 27.70 -9.95
N GLU A 277 1.99 28.17 -9.01
CA GLU A 277 2.77 27.33 -8.10
C GLU A 277 1.86 26.54 -7.15
N LYS A 278 0.77 27.15 -6.66
CA LYS A 278 -0.21 26.47 -5.81
C LYS A 278 -0.90 25.33 -6.55
N ILE A 279 -1.26 25.51 -7.81
CA ILE A 279 -1.88 24.46 -8.62
C ILE A 279 -0.92 23.28 -8.78
N GLU A 280 0.33 23.54 -9.15
CA GLU A 280 1.33 22.48 -9.29
C GLU A 280 1.61 21.78 -7.96
N LYS A 281 1.67 22.52 -6.84
CA LYS A 281 1.84 21.91 -5.52
C LYS A 281 0.66 21.07 -5.09
N ILE A 282 -0.59 21.44 -5.40
CA ILE A 282 -1.76 20.59 -5.15
C ILE A 282 -1.66 19.27 -5.92
N LYS A 283 -1.21 19.30 -7.19
CA LYS A 283 -0.98 18.06 -7.97
C LYS A 283 0.11 17.20 -7.35
N GLU A 284 1.19 17.81 -6.85
CA GLU A 284 2.27 17.09 -6.17
C GLU A 284 1.79 16.48 -4.84
N ILE A 285 1.00 17.20 -4.04
CA ILE A 285 0.37 16.69 -2.81
C ILE A 285 -0.55 15.52 -3.14
N LYS A 286 -1.43 15.66 -4.16
CA LYS A 286 -2.29 14.56 -4.61
C LYS A 286 -1.49 13.32 -4.97
N LYS A 287 -0.38 13.47 -5.70
CA LYS A 287 0.47 12.33 -6.08
C LYS A 287 1.02 11.61 -4.85
N LEU A 288 1.45 12.35 -3.82
CA LEU A 288 1.93 11.76 -2.59
C LEU A 288 0.81 11.09 -1.79
N TRP A 289 -0.39 11.66 -1.82
CA TRP A 289 -1.59 11.05 -1.23
C TRP A 289 -1.97 9.75 -1.96
N ASP A 290 -1.89 9.74 -3.30
CA ASP A 290 -2.17 8.56 -4.12
C ASP A 290 -1.22 7.38 -3.85
N ASP A 291 0.02 7.69 -3.46
CA ASP A 291 1.07 6.74 -3.08
C ASP A 291 1.12 6.47 -1.56
N TYR A 292 0.13 6.94 -0.80
CA TYR A 292 0.04 6.81 0.67
C TYR A 292 1.28 7.33 1.43
N SER A 293 1.98 8.30 0.85
CA SER A 293 3.20 8.88 1.42
C SER A 293 2.94 10.03 2.39
N ILE A 294 1.69 10.52 2.46
CA ILE A 294 1.26 11.59 3.35
C ILE A 294 -0.12 11.29 3.95
N GLU A 295 -0.39 11.88 5.11
CA GLU A 295 -1.72 12.04 5.70
C GLU A 295 -2.23 13.44 5.35
N ILE A 296 -3.42 13.51 4.75
CA ILE A 296 -3.94 14.75 4.16
C ILE A 296 -4.37 15.79 5.22
N GLU A 297 -4.65 15.33 6.43
CA GLU A 297 -4.98 16.14 7.59
C GLU A 297 -3.85 17.11 7.96
N ASN A 298 -2.60 16.75 7.66
CA ASN A 298 -1.44 17.63 7.87
C ASN A 298 -1.39 18.81 6.89
N TYR A 299 -2.31 18.87 5.92
CA TYR A 299 -2.38 19.89 4.87
C TYR A 299 -3.68 20.73 4.97
N ASP A 300 -4.31 20.80 6.15
CA ASP A 300 -5.52 21.61 6.40
C ASP A 300 -5.36 23.12 6.10
N PHE A 301 -4.11 23.61 6.06
CA PHE A 301 -3.77 24.98 5.73
C PHE A 301 -4.02 25.33 4.25
N ILE A 302 -4.05 24.34 3.35
CA ILE A 302 -4.16 24.59 1.92
C ILE A 302 -5.51 25.23 1.54
N THR A 303 -5.50 25.93 0.42
CA THR A 303 -6.68 26.56 -0.18
C THR A 303 -6.84 26.05 -1.59
N LEU A 304 -8.07 25.93 -2.08
CA LEU A 304 -8.34 25.55 -3.47
C LEU A 304 -8.86 26.74 -4.25
N LYS A 305 -8.55 26.75 -5.55
CA LYS A 305 -9.04 27.76 -6.49
C LYS A 305 -10.51 27.47 -6.79
N SER A 306 -11.39 28.46 -6.63
CA SER A 306 -12.79 28.38 -7.02
C SER A 306 -12.98 28.73 -8.50
N LYS A 307 -14.14 28.38 -9.07
CA LYS A 307 -14.54 28.81 -10.42
C LYS A 307 -14.65 30.32 -10.57
N SER A 308 -14.83 31.06 -9.47
CA SER A 308 -14.78 32.53 -9.49
C SER A 308 -13.34 33.09 -9.46
N GLY A 309 -12.32 32.23 -9.45
CA GLY A 309 -10.91 32.60 -9.39
C GLY A 309 -10.37 32.91 -7.98
N LYS A 310 -11.16 32.72 -6.91
CA LYS A 310 -10.70 32.97 -5.54
C LYS A 310 -10.00 31.76 -4.96
N TRP A 311 -9.05 31.97 -4.07
CA TRP A 311 -8.44 30.92 -3.27
C TRP A 311 -9.11 30.87 -1.90
N VAL A 312 -9.83 29.78 -1.61
CA VAL A 312 -10.62 29.63 -0.37
C VAL A 312 -10.39 28.26 0.26
N LYS A 313 -10.84 28.09 1.52
CA LYS A 313 -10.73 26.81 2.22
C LYS A 313 -11.59 25.74 1.55
N PRO A 314 -11.12 24.47 1.48
CA PRO A 314 -11.89 23.39 0.86
C PRO A 314 -13.32 23.24 1.43
N ASP A 315 -13.50 23.39 2.75
CA ASP A 315 -14.80 23.30 3.44
C ASP A 315 -15.84 24.37 3.08
N SER A 316 -15.42 25.39 2.33
CA SER A 316 -16.29 26.43 1.79
C SER A 316 -16.70 26.18 0.33
N LEU A 317 -16.17 25.13 -0.29
CA LEU A 317 -16.37 24.81 -1.70
C LEU A 317 -17.31 23.63 -1.89
N ILE A 318 -17.99 23.65 -3.04
CA ILE A 318 -18.86 22.58 -3.53
C ILE A 318 -18.29 22.03 -4.84
N PHE A 319 -18.46 20.73 -5.11
CA PHE A 319 -18.07 20.18 -6.41
C PHE A 319 -18.97 20.70 -7.54
N PRO A 320 -18.39 21.15 -8.66
CA PRO A 320 -19.17 21.43 -9.85
C PRO A 320 -19.42 20.16 -10.67
N LYS A 321 -20.25 20.27 -11.70
CA LYS A 321 -20.66 19.13 -12.54
C LYS A 321 -19.48 18.40 -13.22
N GLU A 322 -18.36 19.07 -13.47
CA GLU A 322 -17.20 18.48 -14.15
C GLU A 322 -16.51 17.39 -13.32
N TYR A 323 -16.66 17.41 -11.99
CA TYR A 323 -16.15 16.34 -11.11
C TYR A 323 -17.12 15.15 -11.01
N ASN A 324 -18.31 15.26 -11.61
CA ASN A 324 -19.39 14.28 -11.49
C ASN A 324 -19.72 13.89 -10.03
N PRO A 325 -20.00 14.87 -9.15
CA PRO A 325 -20.40 14.58 -7.77
C PRO A 325 -21.77 13.90 -7.71
N GLU A 326 -22.11 13.34 -6.55
CA GLU A 326 -23.41 12.70 -6.36
C GLU A 326 -24.60 13.67 -6.46
N HIS A 327 -24.37 14.96 -6.21
CA HIS A 327 -25.40 16.00 -6.27
C HIS A 327 -25.32 16.81 -7.57
N ASN A 328 -26.33 17.63 -7.85
CA ASN A 328 -26.38 18.54 -9.00
C ASN A 328 -26.48 20.03 -8.60
N ILE A 329 -25.96 20.43 -7.43
CA ILE A 329 -26.09 21.79 -6.90
C ILE A 329 -25.75 22.89 -7.91
N GLU A 330 -24.66 22.79 -8.68
CA GLU A 330 -24.32 23.79 -9.69
C GLU A 330 -25.39 23.89 -10.80
N ILE A 331 -25.93 22.75 -11.24
CA ILE A 331 -27.00 22.70 -12.25
C ILE A 331 -28.29 23.29 -11.66
N LEU A 332 -28.58 23.02 -10.38
CA LEU A 332 -29.74 23.56 -9.68
C LEU A 332 -29.64 25.07 -9.49
N ALA A 333 -28.46 25.60 -9.13
CA ALA A 333 -28.19 27.03 -9.07
C ALA A 333 -28.43 27.71 -10.42
N ASN A 334 -27.92 27.13 -11.51
CA ASN A 334 -28.16 27.62 -12.87
C ASN A 334 -29.65 27.59 -13.29
N LYS A 335 -30.46 26.74 -12.66
CA LYS A 335 -31.92 26.66 -12.88
C LYS A 335 -32.73 27.60 -11.97
N GLY A 336 -32.06 28.39 -11.12
CA GLY A 336 -32.70 29.26 -10.13
C GLY A 336 -33.30 28.52 -8.94
N LEU A 337 -32.86 27.28 -8.69
CA LEU A 337 -33.33 26.45 -7.57
C LEU A 337 -32.39 26.49 -6.35
N VAL A 338 -31.30 27.25 -6.45
CA VAL A 338 -30.40 27.58 -5.33
C VAL A 338 -30.09 29.06 -5.44
N ASP A 339 -30.37 29.81 -4.39
CA ASP A 339 -30.10 31.26 -4.29
C ASP A 339 -29.14 31.62 -3.14
N ILE A 340 -28.70 30.60 -2.39
CA ILE A 340 -27.62 30.74 -1.41
C ILE A 340 -26.31 30.92 -2.18
N PRO A 341 -25.51 31.96 -1.90
CA PRO A 341 -24.19 32.11 -2.53
C PRO A 341 -23.30 30.89 -2.25
N MET A 342 -22.81 30.26 -3.32
CA MET A 342 -21.92 29.10 -3.26
C MET A 342 -20.71 29.32 -4.17
N GLU A 343 -19.57 28.78 -3.75
CA GLU A 343 -18.34 28.75 -4.53
C GLU A 343 -18.07 27.31 -4.94
N PHE A 344 -17.68 27.10 -6.19
CA PHE A 344 -17.42 25.77 -6.74
C PHE A 344 -15.92 25.58 -6.96
N VAL A 345 -15.39 24.38 -6.72
CA VAL A 345 -13.98 24.06 -7.02
C VAL A 345 -13.70 24.28 -8.51
N SER A 346 -12.56 24.88 -8.86
CA SER A 346 -12.16 25.05 -10.25
C SER A 346 -11.96 23.71 -10.95
N SER A 347 -12.33 23.60 -12.22
CA SER A 347 -12.07 22.41 -13.04
C SER A 347 -10.62 22.35 -13.57
N GLU A 348 -9.78 23.37 -13.29
CA GLU A 348 -8.37 23.41 -13.72
C GLU A 348 -7.54 22.21 -13.24
N PHE A 349 -7.90 21.60 -12.10
CA PHE A 349 -7.19 20.43 -11.56
C PHE A 349 -7.43 19.14 -12.35
N ILE A 350 -8.55 19.07 -13.08
CA ILE A 350 -9.00 17.86 -13.78
C ILE A 350 -8.95 17.97 -15.31
N ILE A 351 -8.32 19.02 -15.85
CA ILE A 351 -8.14 19.19 -17.29
C ILE A 351 -7.36 17.99 -17.84
N ASN A 352 -7.85 17.40 -18.94
CA ASN A 352 -7.27 16.22 -19.60
C ASN A 352 -7.15 14.96 -18.72
N CYS A 353 -7.87 14.88 -17.60
CA CYS A 353 -7.90 13.68 -16.77
C CYS A 353 -8.88 12.64 -17.34
N SER A 354 -8.56 11.35 -17.16
CA SER A 354 -9.51 10.27 -17.41
C SER A 354 -10.60 10.23 -16.34
N GLU A 355 -11.74 9.58 -16.60
CA GLU A 355 -12.82 9.43 -15.61
C GLU A 355 -12.34 8.83 -14.28
N ASN A 356 -11.45 7.85 -14.34
CA ASN A 356 -10.86 7.25 -13.13
C ASN A 356 -10.01 8.25 -12.36
N GLU A 357 -9.26 9.10 -13.06
CA GLU A 357 -8.43 10.13 -12.44
C GLU A 357 -9.29 11.25 -11.84
N ILE A 358 -10.39 11.62 -12.49
CA ILE A 358 -11.38 12.57 -11.95
C ILE A 358 -11.98 12.03 -10.64
N ARG A 359 -12.30 10.73 -10.56
CA ARG A 359 -12.77 10.10 -9.30
C ARG A 359 -11.71 10.16 -8.19
N ARG A 360 -10.43 9.98 -8.52
CA ARG A 360 -9.34 10.14 -7.53
C ARG A 360 -9.22 11.58 -7.06
N TRP A 361 -9.37 12.56 -7.95
CA TRP A 361 -9.41 13.99 -7.59
C TRP A 361 -10.59 14.34 -6.69
N LEU A 362 -11.78 13.83 -7.02
CA LEU A 362 -12.98 14.02 -6.20
C LEU A 362 -12.73 13.51 -4.77
N LYS A 363 -12.26 12.28 -4.61
CA LYS A 363 -11.95 11.72 -3.29
C LYS A 363 -10.89 12.52 -2.52
N PHE A 364 -9.81 12.91 -3.21
CA PHE A 364 -8.76 13.73 -2.61
C PHE A 364 -9.30 15.07 -2.08
N PHE A 365 -10.18 15.72 -2.84
CA PHE A 365 -10.79 16.99 -2.44
C PHE A 365 -11.88 16.82 -1.37
N GLU A 366 -12.62 15.71 -1.36
CA GLU A 366 -13.54 15.34 -0.27
C GLU A 366 -12.79 15.23 1.06
N GLU A 367 -11.66 14.50 1.09
CA GLU A 367 -10.85 14.35 2.30
C GLU A 367 -10.25 15.68 2.79
N LEU A 368 -10.01 16.63 1.87
CA LEU A 368 -9.63 18.00 2.21
C LEU A 368 -10.81 18.83 2.76
N GLY A 369 -12.04 18.41 2.52
CA GLY A 369 -13.26 19.01 3.06
C GLY A 369 -14.20 19.64 2.03
N VAL A 370 -13.97 19.50 0.72
CA VAL A 370 -14.96 19.92 -0.28
C VAL A 370 -16.27 19.16 -0.03
N ASP A 371 -17.42 19.82 -0.23
CA ASP A 371 -18.76 19.31 0.06
C ASP A 371 -19.10 19.08 1.54
N LYS A 372 -18.22 19.40 2.49
CA LYS A 372 -18.50 19.28 3.95
C LYS A 372 -19.78 20.00 4.38
N ALA A 373 -20.18 21.06 3.67
CA ALA A 373 -21.45 21.76 3.88
C ALA A 373 -22.70 20.88 3.62
N LEU A 374 -22.57 19.82 2.83
CA LEU A 374 -23.61 18.88 2.39
C LEU A 374 -23.57 17.55 3.16
N GLU A 375 -22.56 17.30 3.99
CA GLU A 375 -22.40 16.05 4.76
C GLU A 375 -23.19 16.04 6.08
N SER A 376 -23.48 17.20 6.66
CA SER A 376 -24.10 17.29 7.99
C SER A 376 -25.50 16.63 8.05
N GLU A 377 -25.60 15.48 8.72
CA GLU A 377 -26.88 14.82 9.05
C GLU A 377 -27.58 15.39 10.29
N LYS A 378 -26.95 16.31 11.01
CA LYS A 378 -27.59 16.96 12.17
C LYS A 378 -28.85 17.71 11.72
N LYS A 379 -29.97 17.41 12.38
CA LYS A 379 -31.23 18.16 12.23
C LYS A 379 -31.00 19.66 12.47
N GLY A 380 -31.42 20.49 11.53
CA GLY A 380 -31.18 21.94 11.48
C GLY A 380 -29.82 22.35 10.91
N GLY A 381 -29.03 21.39 10.42
CA GLY A 381 -27.71 21.60 9.83
C GLY A 381 -27.73 22.30 8.47
N ARG A 382 -26.54 22.61 7.94
CA ARG A 382 -26.39 23.36 6.68
C ARG A 382 -26.99 22.62 5.48
N LYS A 383 -26.82 21.30 5.39
CA LYS A 383 -27.43 20.43 4.36
C LYS A 383 -28.96 20.57 4.35
N GLU A 384 -29.58 20.43 5.51
CA GLU A 384 -31.04 20.49 5.64
C GLU A 384 -31.58 21.86 5.21
N LYS A 385 -30.89 22.96 5.57
CA LYS A 385 -31.25 24.31 5.11
C LYS A 385 -31.16 24.46 3.59
N ILE A 386 -30.15 23.86 2.96
CA ILE A 386 -30.01 23.86 1.50
C ILE A 386 -31.15 23.07 0.85
N VAL A 387 -31.46 21.88 1.38
CA VAL A 387 -32.56 21.02 0.92
C VAL A 387 -33.92 21.69 1.07
N GLN A 388 -34.18 22.34 2.22
CA GLN A 388 -35.39 23.12 2.47
C GLN A 388 -35.51 24.28 1.49
N ARG A 389 -34.41 25.04 1.28
CA ARG A 389 -34.41 26.16 0.34
C ARG A 389 -34.67 25.73 -1.10
N ILE A 390 -34.05 24.64 -1.55
CA ILE A 390 -34.30 24.06 -2.88
C ILE A 390 -35.78 23.65 -2.99
N GLY A 391 -36.34 23.03 -1.95
CA GLY A 391 -37.74 22.65 -1.88
C GLY A 391 -38.67 23.85 -2.11
N ILE A 392 -38.50 24.92 -1.34
CA ILE A 392 -39.29 26.16 -1.47
C ILE A 392 -39.19 26.73 -2.89
N LEU A 393 -37.98 26.87 -3.43
CA LEU A 393 -37.77 27.43 -4.77
C LEU A 393 -38.38 26.56 -5.87
N ALA A 394 -38.32 25.23 -5.72
CA ALA A 394 -38.95 24.29 -6.64
C ALA A 394 -40.48 24.43 -6.62
N VAL A 395 -41.08 24.58 -5.44
CA VAL A 395 -42.53 24.80 -5.29
C VAL A 395 -42.97 26.15 -5.86
N LEU A 396 -42.27 27.24 -5.56
CA LEU A 396 -42.56 28.56 -6.14
C LEU A 396 -42.50 28.53 -7.66
N LYS A 397 -41.52 27.82 -8.23
CA LYS A 397 -41.39 27.63 -9.67
C LYS A 397 -42.53 26.80 -10.24
N CYS A 398 -42.88 25.68 -9.59
CA CYS A 398 -44.02 24.83 -9.98
C CYS A 398 -45.34 25.61 -10.01
N GLU A 399 -45.63 26.38 -8.96
CA GLU A 399 -46.85 27.19 -8.87
C GLU A 399 -46.88 28.27 -9.96
N LYS A 400 -45.73 28.90 -10.24
CA LYS A 400 -45.62 29.88 -11.32
C LYS A 400 -45.83 29.26 -12.71
N GLU A 401 -45.27 28.07 -12.94
CA GLU A 401 -45.46 27.33 -14.20
C GLU A 401 -46.93 26.88 -14.39
N ASP A 402 -47.64 26.63 -13.29
CA ASP A 402 -49.09 26.38 -13.26
C ASP A 402 -49.94 27.67 -13.39
N GLY A 403 -49.34 28.82 -13.64
CA GLY A 403 -50.04 30.10 -13.83
C GLY A 403 -50.55 30.76 -12.54
N ARG A 404 -50.03 30.35 -11.38
CA ARG A 404 -50.37 30.95 -10.08
C ARG A 404 -49.34 31.99 -9.66
N THR A 405 -49.76 32.92 -8.79
CA THR A 405 -48.87 33.85 -8.11
C THR A 405 -48.59 33.34 -6.70
N ALA A 406 -47.38 32.83 -6.48
CA ALA A 406 -46.95 32.27 -5.20
C ALA A 406 -45.94 33.18 -4.47
N ARG A 407 -46.07 33.26 -3.14
CA ARG A 407 -45.20 34.02 -2.23
C ARG A 407 -44.80 33.16 -1.03
N GLU A 408 -43.50 33.09 -0.78
CA GLU A 408 -42.95 32.52 0.46
C GLU A 408 -43.20 33.46 1.65
N LEU A 409 -43.60 32.88 2.78
CA LEU A 409 -43.83 33.57 4.03
C LEU A 409 -42.53 33.66 4.86
N GLY A 410 -42.27 34.84 5.44
CA GLY A 410 -41.22 34.99 6.43
C GLY A 410 -41.56 34.26 7.74
N GLU A 411 -40.55 33.97 8.56
CA GLU A 411 -40.70 33.20 9.81
C GLU A 411 -41.78 33.77 10.75
N SER A 412 -41.90 35.11 10.84
CA SER A 412 -42.92 35.79 11.65
C SER A 412 -44.33 35.75 11.05
N GLU A 413 -44.45 35.41 9.77
CA GLU A 413 -45.73 35.31 9.05
C GLU A 413 -46.27 33.87 9.02
N LYS A 414 -45.44 32.86 9.32
CA LYS A 414 -45.82 31.44 9.24
C LYS A 414 -46.98 31.11 10.18
N ARG A 415 -48.05 30.57 9.61
CA ARG A 415 -49.27 30.12 10.32
C ARG A 415 -49.50 28.62 10.16
N GLY A 416 -48.41 27.86 10.13
CA GLY A 416 -48.42 26.41 9.87
C GLY A 416 -48.39 26.05 8.38
N TYR A 417 -47.86 26.92 7.53
CA TYR A 417 -47.57 26.68 6.12
C TYR A 417 -46.49 27.68 5.66
N ASP A 418 -45.79 27.36 4.56
CA ASP A 418 -44.63 28.12 4.08
C ASP A 418 -44.97 29.11 2.94
N ILE A 419 -45.94 28.77 2.09
CA ILE A 419 -46.24 29.51 0.86
C ILE A 419 -47.74 29.82 0.76
N GLU A 420 -48.06 31.04 0.33
CA GLU A 420 -49.38 31.43 -0.13
C GLU A 420 -49.36 31.50 -1.65
N SER A 421 -50.30 30.82 -2.31
CA SER A 421 -50.40 30.81 -3.77
C SER A 421 -51.83 31.08 -4.21
N MET A 422 -51.99 31.93 -5.21
CA MET A 422 -53.30 32.37 -5.68
C MET A 422 -53.38 32.38 -7.20
N SER A 423 -54.53 31.94 -7.71
CA SER A 423 -54.97 32.13 -9.10
C SER A 423 -56.31 32.87 -9.11
N GLU A 424 -56.90 33.09 -10.28
CA GLU A 424 -58.24 33.69 -10.38
C GLU A 424 -59.33 32.88 -9.65
N ASN A 425 -59.16 31.55 -9.55
CA ASN A 425 -60.21 30.64 -9.09
C ASN A 425 -59.86 29.86 -7.81
N GLU A 426 -58.60 29.91 -7.37
CA GLU A 426 -58.09 29.02 -6.33
C GLU A 426 -57.06 29.74 -5.46
N GLU A 427 -57.18 29.52 -4.15
CA GLU A 427 -56.26 29.97 -3.12
C GLU A 427 -55.68 28.73 -2.42
N ARG A 428 -54.35 28.65 -2.34
CA ARG A 428 -53.63 27.53 -1.73
C ARG A 428 -52.74 28.02 -0.58
N TYR A 429 -52.81 27.29 0.53
CA TYR A 429 -51.88 27.40 1.65
C TYR A 429 -50.99 26.17 1.64
N ILE A 430 -49.71 26.37 1.35
CA ILE A 430 -48.80 25.28 0.99
C ILE A 430 -47.73 25.11 2.07
N GLU A 431 -47.68 23.93 2.67
CA GLU A 431 -46.56 23.46 3.49
C GLU A 431 -45.60 22.67 2.61
N VAL A 432 -44.30 22.99 2.68
CA VAL A 432 -43.28 22.35 1.86
C VAL A 432 -42.46 21.40 2.72
N LYS A 433 -42.45 20.13 2.34
CA LYS A 433 -41.55 19.13 2.92
C LYS A 433 -40.55 18.71 1.87
N SER A 434 -39.26 18.76 2.18
CA SER A 434 -38.22 18.36 1.22
C SER A 434 -37.20 17.43 1.84
N THR A 435 -36.65 16.57 0.99
CA THR A 435 -35.58 15.64 1.35
C THR A 435 -34.58 15.51 0.21
N SER A 436 -33.34 15.14 0.53
CA SER A 436 -32.37 14.67 -0.46
C SER A 436 -32.66 13.25 -0.95
N ASP A 437 -33.52 12.51 -0.24
CA ASP A 437 -33.79 11.11 -0.52
C ASP A 437 -34.92 10.93 -1.54
N THR A 438 -35.02 9.73 -2.09
CA THR A 438 -36.08 9.36 -3.04
C THR A 438 -37.36 8.89 -2.34
N SER A 439 -37.36 8.78 -1.01
CA SER A 439 -38.52 8.48 -0.18
C SER A 439 -38.54 9.37 1.05
N TYR A 440 -39.73 9.69 1.55
CA TYR A 440 -39.88 10.60 2.69
C TYR A 440 -41.21 10.37 3.41
N ASP A 441 -41.13 10.19 4.73
CA ASP A 441 -42.30 10.23 5.60
C ASP A 441 -42.64 11.69 5.93
N ILE A 442 -43.90 12.08 5.74
CA ILE A 442 -44.35 13.44 6.03
C ILE A 442 -44.50 13.60 7.55
N PHE A 443 -43.68 14.47 8.14
CA PHE A 443 -43.80 14.86 9.54
C PHE A 443 -44.37 16.26 9.67
N LEU A 444 -45.50 16.40 10.34
CA LEU A 444 -46.13 17.70 10.60
C LEU A 444 -45.91 18.14 12.03
N THR A 445 -45.62 19.43 12.20
CA THR A 445 -45.68 20.07 13.51
C THR A 445 -47.14 20.26 13.95
N ILE A 446 -47.36 20.55 15.24
CA ILE A 446 -48.70 20.79 15.78
C ILE A 446 -49.41 21.93 15.03
N ASN A 447 -48.68 23.00 14.69
CA ASN A 447 -49.24 24.15 13.99
C ASN A 447 -49.59 23.83 12.53
N GLU A 448 -48.73 23.08 11.83
CA GLU A 448 -49.00 22.60 10.47
C GLU A 448 -50.20 21.65 10.45
N PHE A 449 -50.28 20.72 11.40
CA PHE A 449 -51.42 19.80 11.50
C PHE A 449 -52.72 20.52 11.83
N LYS A 450 -52.67 21.56 12.67
CA LYS A 450 -53.83 22.43 12.93
C LYS A 450 -54.24 23.17 11.67
N ALA A 451 -53.29 23.77 10.95
CA ALA A 451 -53.56 24.46 9.70
C ALA A 451 -54.17 23.53 8.63
N LEU A 452 -53.65 22.30 8.51
CA LEU A 452 -54.21 21.24 7.68
C LEU A 452 -55.69 20.97 8.00
N ARG A 453 -56.03 20.80 9.29
CA ARG A 453 -57.42 20.56 9.74
C ARG A 453 -58.35 21.75 9.54
N ASP A 454 -57.84 22.97 9.72
CA ASP A 454 -58.62 24.19 9.66
C ASP A 454 -58.90 24.61 8.19
N LYS A 455 -57.93 24.40 7.29
CA LYS A 455 -58.00 24.86 5.89
C LYS A 455 -58.38 23.78 4.88
N LYS A 456 -58.25 22.49 5.23
CA LYS A 456 -58.74 21.32 4.48
C LYS A 456 -58.47 21.40 2.97
N GLU A 457 -59.50 21.62 2.15
CA GLU A 457 -59.42 21.65 0.68
C GLU A 457 -58.52 22.75 0.12
N LYS A 458 -58.26 23.81 0.90
CA LYS A 458 -57.33 24.90 0.54
C LYS A 458 -55.90 24.67 1.03
N TYR A 459 -55.68 23.67 1.88
CA TYR A 459 -54.35 23.33 2.37
C TYR A 459 -53.70 22.29 1.48
N PHE A 460 -52.42 22.44 1.19
CA PHE A 460 -51.67 21.50 0.40
C PHE A 460 -50.34 21.19 1.05
N ILE A 461 -49.90 19.94 0.93
CA ILE A 461 -48.52 19.55 1.22
C ILE A 461 -47.82 19.27 -0.09
N TYR A 462 -46.73 20.00 -0.32
CA TYR A 462 -45.85 19.78 -1.45
C TYR A 462 -44.61 19.05 -0.94
N VAL A 463 -44.43 17.81 -1.38
CA VAL A 463 -43.25 17.00 -1.04
C VAL A 463 -42.24 17.07 -2.18
N VAL A 464 -41.04 17.53 -1.89
CA VAL A 464 -39.94 17.61 -2.85
C VAL A 464 -38.92 16.51 -2.56
N LEU A 465 -38.91 15.50 -3.42
CA LEU A 465 -37.98 14.37 -3.34
C LEU A 465 -36.71 14.65 -4.16
N ASP A 466 -35.61 13.99 -3.78
CA ASP A 466 -34.32 14.04 -4.47
C ASP A 466 -33.80 15.48 -4.71
N ALA A 467 -33.95 16.34 -3.68
CA ALA A 467 -33.74 17.77 -3.80
C ALA A 467 -32.31 18.17 -4.21
N LEU A 468 -31.30 17.35 -3.92
CA LEU A 468 -29.91 17.66 -4.28
C LEU A 468 -29.54 17.24 -5.70
N ARG A 469 -30.30 16.34 -6.35
CA ARG A 469 -29.97 15.81 -7.69
C ARG A 469 -31.02 16.19 -8.73
N LYS A 470 -32.27 15.80 -8.50
CA LYS A 470 -33.39 16.02 -9.41
C LYS A 470 -34.68 16.28 -8.61
N PRO A 471 -34.85 17.50 -8.08
CA PRO A 471 -36.04 17.88 -7.32
C PRO A 471 -37.32 17.50 -8.07
N THR A 472 -38.14 16.66 -7.46
CA THR A 472 -39.44 16.24 -8.00
C THR A 472 -40.53 16.63 -7.01
N VAL A 473 -41.48 17.45 -7.46
CA VAL A 473 -42.55 18.00 -6.62
C VAL A 473 -43.78 17.10 -6.69
N HIS A 474 -44.23 16.62 -5.53
CA HIS A 474 -45.46 15.84 -5.34
C HIS A 474 -46.47 16.68 -4.59
N ILE A 475 -47.66 16.84 -5.17
CA ILE A 475 -48.69 17.74 -4.65
C ILE A 475 -49.82 16.90 -4.07
N THR A 476 -50.11 17.10 -2.77
CA THR A 476 -51.23 16.44 -2.10
C THR A 476 -52.13 17.46 -1.44
N GLN A 477 -53.44 17.36 -1.70
CA GLN A 477 -54.46 18.19 -1.10
C GLN A 477 -54.78 17.72 0.33
N GLY A 478 -55.07 18.66 1.22
CA GLY A 478 -55.15 18.44 2.65
C GLY A 478 -56.27 17.50 3.09
N ASP A 479 -57.42 17.55 2.43
CA ASP A 479 -58.56 16.66 2.68
C ASP A 479 -58.19 15.18 2.48
N LYS A 480 -57.50 14.86 1.37
CA LYS A 480 -57.02 13.51 1.06
C LYS A 480 -56.02 12.98 2.10
N LEU A 481 -55.23 13.86 2.70
CA LEU A 481 -54.28 13.47 3.77
C LEU A 481 -54.99 13.11 5.06
N LEU A 482 -56.15 13.71 5.34
CA LEU A 482 -56.95 13.43 6.53
C LEU A 482 -57.71 12.09 6.43
N GLU A 483 -57.78 11.49 5.25
CA GLU A 483 -58.39 10.16 5.00
C GLU A 483 -57.44 8.99 5.36
N ILE A 484 -56.17 9.26 5.69
CA ILE A 484 -55.18 8.23 6.01
C ILE A 484 -55.38 7.72 7.45
N GLU A 485 -55.81 6.46 7.59
CA GLU A 485 -56.09 5.84 8.90
C GLU A 485 -54.81 5.51 9.71
N ASP A 486 -53.72 5.16 9.04
CA ASP A 486 -52.44 4.76 9.66
C ASP A 486 -51.52 5.96 10.00
N THR A 487 -52.08 6.99 10.66
CA THR A 487 -51.31 8.18 11.06
C THR A 487 -50.64 7.98 12.43
N LYS A 488 -49.30 8.11 12.50
CA LYS A 488 -48.57 8.08 13.78
C LYS A 488 -48.61 9.44 14.47
N VAL A 489 -49.23 9.51 15.66
CA VAL A 489 -49.19 10.70 16.52
C VAL A 489 -47.98 10.62 17.45
N ILE A 490 -47.02 11.53 17.28
CA ILE A 490 -45.85 11.63 18.15
C ILE A 490 -46.11 12.72 19.20
N ILE A 491 -46.21 12.34 20.47
CA ILE A 491 -46.31 13.27 21.60
C ILE A 491 -44.91 13.42 22.22
N PRO A 492 -44.24 14.59 22.10
CA PRO A 492 -42.91 14.78 22.64
C PRO A 492 -42.87 14.59 24.16
N PHE A 493 -41.79 14.01 24.70
CA PHE A 493 -41.61 13.78 26.13
C PHE A 493 -41.85 15.05 26.97
N SER A 494 -41.31 16.19 26.53
CA SER A 494 -41.50 17.49 27.19
C SER A 494 -42.96 17.96 27.23
N LYS A 495 -43.84 17.41 26.40
CA LYS A 495 -45.25 17.81 26.35
C LYS A 495 -46.15 16.98 27.25
N TRP A 496 -45.84 15.69 27.46
CA TRP A 496 -46.66 14.85 28.33
C TRP A 496 -46.08 14.68 29.72
N ARG A 497 -44.76 14.86 29.93
CA ARG A 497 -44.14 14.75 31.25
C ARG A 497 -44.77 15.70 32.27
N ASP A 498 -45.06 16.93 31.87
CA ASP A 498 -45.68 17.93 32.75
C ASP A 498 -47.20 17.71 32.91
N LEU A 499 -47.76 16.74 32.18
CA LEU A 499 -49.15 16.29 32.26
C LEU A 499 -49.27 14.95 33.00
N THR A 500 -48.20 14.50 33.68
CA THR A 500 -48.20 13.22 34.40
C THR A 500 -48.90 13.41 35.75
N ASP A 501 -50.05 12.76 35.93
CA ASP A 501 -50.85 12.89 37.15
C ASP A 501 -50.22 12.13 38.35
N GLU A 502 -49.61 10.97 38.11
CA GLU A 502 -48.93 10.16 39.12
C GLU A 502 -47.66 9.51 38.54
N GLU A 503 -46.53 9.62 39.25
CA GLU A 503 -45.29 8.90 38.95
C GLU A 503 -45.09 7.76 39.95
N PHE A 504 -44.90 6.54 39.46
CA PHE A 504 -44.57 5.37 40.26
C PHE A 504 -43.13 4.93 39.98
N GLN A 505 -42.31 4.81 41.04
CA GLN A 505 -41.03 4.13 40.99
C GLN A 505 -41.11 2.81 41.79
N PRO A 506 -40.72 1.65 41.21
CA PRO A 506 -40.77 0.34 41.88
C PRO A 506 -39.86 0.21 43.10
#